data_AF-A0A7S2BWV8-F1
#
_entry.id   AF-A0A7S2BWV8-F1
#
_cell.length_a   1.000
_cell.length_b   1.000
_cell.length_c   1.000
_cell.angle_alpha   90.00
_cell.angle_beta   90.00
_cell.angle_gamma   90.00
#
_symmetry.space_group_name_H-M   'P 1'
#
loop_
_entity.id
_entity.type
_entity.pdbx_description
1 polymer ?
#
loop_
_entity_poly.entity_id
_entity_poly.type
_entity_poly.pdbx_seq_one_letter_code
_entity_poly.pdbx_strand_id
1 'polypeptide(L)'
;PATMPDYRYDAVGKDQELDGEETGAYHGRDVIYKEGTAATPSLHSRFVTKRNIAIAGVVGVGLMAAAYITNGSGSNGAPSSSGQPVVETLSNNDTTVSDSLPKVEGINSGGDQAMWNGKTSDADNKRKKDMSGWESPRSYGWWGNHGSGPKPVFESTQATTSLLQTLHEMNEVNTMAFGQQYANYVGQDWPWFQYWGEYHHSDVYSDTGDYPLVFGYDIQDFFKGHKFQEYIKWAAKQGGIITFSWLAANPLGGDAYNVTCGSYDDLMAELLPGGDLHDTWKSWLDTVSEFMDDLTFDNGEAIPVIFRLFHEGTASWYWWGTTCSSSDSYVTAWKYTASYLNEKGHKNILWEYAPSKPSTLTDEFTDYYPGDDFIDIISFDRYATNETYSDYVTSDCEVVVEYAQEHNKVAALAETGIWKGIQNITNSLWYENKFLQPIMEKCPQLAYALTYTNFEEQTYWVPMKDETTYPGFIEFYHDEHTMFLNDSLYHETSYYNYIKGFGAK
;
A
#
# COMPACT_ATOMS: atom_id res chain seq x y z
N PRO A 1 0.61 0.22 31.80
CA PRO A 1 -0.14 1.24 31.04
C PRO A 1 0.81 2.37 30.63
N ALA A 2 1.54 2.16 29.54
CA ALA A 2 2.23 3.22 28.82
C ALA A 2 1.28 3.65 27.70
N THR A 3 0.93 4.92 27.69
CA THR A 3 0.07 5.58 26.70
C THR A 3 0.75 5.49 25.32
N MET A 4 0.07 4.85 24.36
CA MET A 4 0.48 4.83 22.95
C MET A 4 0.32 6.23 22.32
N PRO A 5 1.09 6.55 21.27
CA PRO A 5 0.87 7.76 20.47
C PRO A 5 -0.49 7.70 19.76
N ASP A 6 -1.06 8.88 19.55
CA ASP A 6 -2.33 9.11 18.86
C ASP A 6 -2.20 8.65 17.38
N TYR A 7 -2.92 7.58 17.02
CA TYR A 7 -2.96 7.05 15.65
C TYR A 7 -3.93 7.92 14.83
N ARG A 8 -3.40 8.96 14.18
CA ARG A 8 -4.04 9.55 13.01
C ARG A 8 -3.12 9.32 11.82
N TYR A 9 -3.57 8.45 10.92
CA TYR A 9 -3.03 8.37 9.58
C TYR A 9 -3.43 9.66 8.85
N ASP A 10 -2.50 10.61 8.75
CA ASP A 10 -2.63 11.75 7.84
C ASP A 10 -2.25 11.28 6.43
N ALA A 11 -3.09 10.41 5.86
CA ALA A 11 -3.05 10.03 4.47
C ALA A 11 -4.29 10.56 3.76
N VAL A 12 -4.38 11.89 3.63
CA VAL A 12 -5.07 12.58 2.52
C VAL A 12 -4.47 13.98 2.48
N GLY A 13 -3.62 14.26 1.50
CA GLY A 13 -3.21 15.63 1.17
C GLY A 13 -4.45 16.52 1.08
N LYS A 14 -4.45 17.64 1.81
CA LYS A 14 -5.48 18.67 1.65
C LYS A 14 -5.25 19.38 0.32
N ASP A 15 -5.63 18.75 -0.77
CA ASP A 15 -5.89 19.47 -2.01
C ASP A 15 -7.24 20.17 -1.84
N GLN A 16 -7.16 21.43 -1.45
CA GLN A 16 -8.25 22.36 -1.73
C GLN A 16 -8.34 22.52 -3.25
N GLU A 17 -9.58 22.47 -3.73
CA GLU A 17 -10.02 22.84 -5.08
C GLU A 17 -9.07 23.86 -5.74
N LEU A 18 -8.25 23.40 -6.68
CA LEU A 18 -7.63 24.28 -7.68
C LEU A 18 -8.55 24.34 -8.90
N ASP A 19 -9.71 24.95 -8.67
CA ASP A 19 -10.51 25.65 -9.66
C ASP A 19 -10.92 26.99 -9.03
N GLY A 20 -10.08 28.02 -9.21
CA GLY A 20 -10.45 29.40 -8.90
C GLY A 20 -9.47 30.18 -8.02
N GLU A 21 -9.32 31.46 -8.36
CA GLU A 21 -8.36 32.43 -7.85
C GLU A 21 -8.44 32.78 -6.34
N GLU A 22 -7.33 33.36 -5.85
CA GLU A 22 -7.12 34.20 -4.65
C GLU A 22 -6.77 33.58 -3.28
N THR A 23 -5.46 33.69 -3.01
CA THR A 23 -4.71 33.90 -1.75
C THR A 23 -5.45 34.06 -0.41
N GLY A 24 -4.89 33.41 0.63
CA GLY A 24 -5.09 33.83 2.02
C GLY A 24 -4.37 32.96 3.06
N ALA A 25 -3.13 33.31 3.39
CA ALA A 25 -2.35 32.72 4.49
C ALA A 25 -3.02 32.91 5.86
N TYR A 26 -2.96 31.91 6.78
CA TYR A 26 -2.92 32.16 8.22
C TYR A 26 -2.29 31.01 9.04
N HIS A 27 -1.39 31.43 9.94
CA HIS A 27 -0.53 30.66 10.85
C HIS A 27 -1.26 29.93 12.02
N GLY A 28 -0.67 28.82 12.47
CA GLY A 28 -0.87 28.22 13.81
C GLY A 28 0.46 27.71 14.37
N ARG A 29 0.78 28.07 15.62
CA ARG A 29 2.12 28.06 16.25
C ARG A 29 2.57 26.71 16.84
N ASP A 30 3.90 26.62 16.92
CA ASP A 30 4.77 25.63 17.56
C ASP A 30 4.44 25.18 18.99
N VAL A 31 4.85 23.95 19.31
CA VAL A 31 5.30 23.54 20.65
C VAL A 31 6.74 23.02 20.55
N ILE A 32 7.65 23.76 21.19
CA ILE A 32 9.08 23.50 21.32
C ILE A 32 9.32 22.35 22.30
N TYR A 33 10.08 21.33 21.92
CA TYR A 33 10.86 20.52 22.87
C TYR A 33 12.33 20.94 22.81
N LYS A 34 12.81 21.50 23.91
CA LYS A 34 14.23 21.83 24.12
C LYS A 34 14.96 20.61 24.70
N GLU A 35 16.16 20.43 24.19
CA GLU A 35 17.14 19.37 24.42
C GLU A 35 17.34 18.91 25.88
N GLY A 36 17.66 17.62 26.01
CA GLY A 36 18.38 17.06 27.14
C GLY A 36 19.31 15.96 26.65
N THR A 37 20.59 16.29 26.57
CA THR A 37 21.71 15.40 26.27
C THR A 37 21.71 14.14 27.14
N ALA A 38 21.92 12.97 26.52
CA ALA A 38 22.32 11.77 27.24
C ALA A 38 23.34 10.98 26.42
N ALA A 39 24.59 11.10 26.85
CA ALA A 39 25.69 10.22 26.49
C ALA A 39 25.35 8.75 26.78
N THR A 40 25.88 7.88 25.94
CA THR A 40 26.02 6.44 26.19
C THR A 40 26.70 6.16 27.55
N PRO A 41 26.28 5.09 28.23
CA PRO A 41 27.31 4.15 28.68
C PRO A 41 26.94 2.67 28.52
N SER A 42 28.00 1.92 28.26
CA SER A 42 28.13 0.47 28.16
C SER A 42 27.98 -0.28 29.50
N LEU A 43 27.47 -1.51 29.39
CA LEU A 43 27.91 -2.76 30.06
C LEU A 43 27.85 -2.94 31.60
N HIS A 44 27.39 -4.14 31.94
CA HIS A 44 27.68 -5.00 33.11
C HIS A 44 26.81 -4.95 34.39
N SER A 45 25.97 -6.00 34.50
CA SER A 45 25.80 -6.93 35.63
C SER A 45 25.41 -6.42 37.03
N ARG A 46 24.29 -6.92 37.57
CA ARG A 46 24.21 -7.96 38.62
C ARG A 46 22.82 -8.04 39.28
N PHE A 47 22.42 -9.28 39.54
CA PHE A 47 21.39 -9.76 40.45
C PHE A 47 21.08 -8.87 41.66
N VAL A 48 19.79 -8.72 42.03
CA VAL A 48 19.24 -9.07 43.37
C VAL A 48 17.73 -9.39 43.27
N THR A 49 17.38 -10.44 44.02
CA THR A 49 16.14 -11.18 44.26
C THR A 49 15.05 -10.44 45.07
N LYS A 50 13.77 -10.86 44.84
CA LYS A 50 12.61 -11.02 45.78
C LYS A 50 12.28 -9.83 46.71
N ARG A 51 11.02 -9.40 46.92
CA ARG A 51 9.87 -10.19 47.41
C ARG A 51 8.63 -9.27 47.53
N ASN A 52 7.45 -9.85 47.29
CA ASN A 52 6.08 -9.56 47.75
C ASN A 52 5.85 -8.39 48.71
N ILE A 53 4.77 -7.63 48.48
CA ILE A 53 3.67 -7.38 49.44
C ILE A 53 2.35 -7.32 48.66
N ALA A 54 1.39 -8.13 49.09
CA ALA A 54 -0.03 -7.98 48.82
C ALA A 54 -0.68 -7.48 50.12
N ILE A 55 -1.53 -6.45 50.07
CA ILE A 55 -2.59 -6.21 51.05
C ILE A 55 -3.82 -5.68 50.32
N ALA A 56 -4.96 -6.25 50.68
CA ALA A 56 -6.29 -6.09 50.11
C ALA A 56 -7.11 -4.97 50.75
N GLY A 57 -8.12 -4.51 49.99
CA GLY A 57 -9.46 -4.21 50.48
C GLY A 57 -9.74 -2.79 51.02
N VAL A 58 -10.74 -2.11 50.46
CA VAL A 58 -12.11 -2.00 51.02
C VAL A 58 -12.97 -1.06 50.15
N VAL A 59 -14.24 -1.45 50.07
CA VAL A 59 -15.42 -0.88 49.41
C VAL A 59 -15.74 0.57 49.84
N GLY A 60 -16.28 1.37 48.90
CA GLY A 60 -16.95 2.63 49.21
C GLY A 60 -17.89 3.08 48.10
N VAL A 61 -19.17 2.69 48.20
CA VAL A 61 -20.30 3.24 47.44
C VAL A 61 -20.59 4.65 47.95
N GLY A 62 -20.87 5.60 47.05
CA GLY A 62 -21.28 6.95 47.41
C GLY A 62 -21.97 7.68 46.25
N LEU A 63 -23.29 7.54 46.19
CA LEU A 63 -24.22 8.45 45.52
C LEU A 63 -24.04 9.88 46.06
N MET A 64 -24.09 10.88 45.16
CA MET A 64 -24.76 12.15 45.46
C MET A 64 -25.32 12.77 44.18
N ALA A 65 -26.60 13.11 44.26
CA ALA A 65 -27.37 13.91 43.32
C ALA A 65 -27.59 15.32 43.88
N ALA A 66 -27.54 16.32 43.01
CA ALA A 66 -28.19 17.64 43.09
C ALA A 66 -27.99 18.24 41.66
N ALA A 67 -28.98 18.44 40.77
CA ALA A 67 -30.26 19.15 40.85
C ALA A 67 -30.05 20.58 41.43
N TYR A 68 -30.38 21.70 40.76
CA TYR A 68 -31.58 22.01 39.99
C TYR A 68 -31.49 23.44 39.37
N ILE A 69 -32.42 23.75 38.44
CA ILE A 69 -32.95 25.07 37.97
C ILE A 69 -32.19 25.71 36.78
N THR A 70 -32.66 25.67 35.52
CA THR A 70 -33.92 26.04 34.80
C THR A 70 -34.13 27.53 34.49
N ASN A 71 -34.25 27.84 33.19
CA ASN A 71 -35.32 28.62 32.52
C ASN A 71 -35.00 28.56 30.99
N GLY A 72 -35.81 28.00 30.10
CA GLY A 72 -37.19 28.39 29.72
C GLY A 72 -37.06 29.52 28.68
N SER A 73 -37.43 29.43 27.40
CA SER A 73 -38.73 29.12 26.74
C SER A 73 -38.49 29.30 25.21
N GLY A 74 -39.18 28.73 24.22
CA GLY A 74 -40.38 27.89 24.12
C GLY A 74 -40.82 27.75 22.65
N SER A 75 -41.40 26.58 22.30
CA SER A 75 -42.68 26.38 21.55
C SER A 75 -42.81 26.93 20.10
N ASN A 76 -43.38 26.29 19.07
CA ASN A 76 -44.45 25.29 18.83
C ASN A 76 -44.23 24.73 17.40
N GLY A 77 -44.76 23.61 16.90
CA GLY A 77 -45.78 22.66 17.34
C GLY A 77 -46.01 21.58 16.26
N ALA A 78 -46.60 20.46 16.66
CA ALA A 78 -47.24 19.45 15.78
C ALA A 78 -48.75 19.77 15.62
N PRO A 79 -49.53 19.04 14.79
CA PRO A 79 -50.16 17.81 15.33
C PRO A 79 -50.50 16.65 14.36
N SER A 80 -50.60 15.45 14.97
CA SER A 80 -51.59 14.35 14.74
C SER A 80 -51.55 13.52 13.44
N SER A 81 -51.88 12.21 13.39
CA SER A 81 -52.25 11.14 14.35
C SER A 81 -52.47 9.82 13.58
N SER A 82 -52.16 8.65 14.16
CA SER A 82 -53.08 7.52 14.49
C SER A 82 -52.58 6.21 13.84
N GLY A 83 -52.60 5.01 14.44
CA GLY A 83 -53.11 4.52 15.72
C GLY A 83 -52.47 3.18 16.14
N GLN A 84 -52.79 2.74 17.36
CA GLN A 84 -52.45 1.47 18.04
C GLN A 84 -53.71 0.56 18.13
N PRO A 85 -53.74 -0.55 18.92
CA PRO A 85 -52.92 -1.77 18.95
C PRO A 85 -53.82 -3.05 18.97
N VAL A 86 -53.23 -4.25 19.00
CA VAL A 86 -53.92 -5.47 19.50
C VAL A 86 -52.98 -6.28 20.40
N VAL A 87 -53.48 -6.61 21.59
CA VAL A 87 -52.95 -7.53 22.61
C VAL A 87 -54.05 -8.55 22.93
N GLU A 88 -53.71 -9.83 23.05
CA GLU A 88 -54.36 -10.86 23.91
C GLU A 88 -53.41 -12.08 23.96
N THR A 89 -52.61 -12.25 25.03
CA THR A 89 -52.79 -13.07 26.26
C THR A 89 -52.68 -14.60 26.14
N LEU A 90 -51.51 -15.09 26.59
CA LEU A 90 -51.25 -16.14 27.61
C LEU A 90 -52.08 -17.44 27.66
N SER A 91 -51.37 -18.58 27.63
CA SER A 91 -51.54 -19.64 28.65
C SER A 91 -50.21 -20.35 28.94
N ASN A 92 -50.00 -20.64 30.23
CA ASN A 92 -48.80 -21.23 30.84
C ASN A 92 -49.02 -22.72 31.15
N ASN A 93 -47.88 -23.40 31.36
CA ASN A 93 -47.63 -24.72 31.98
C ASN A 93 -47.67 -25.94 31.03
N ASP A 94 -46.52 -26.55 30.77
CA ASP A 94 -46.04 -27.57 31.71
C ASP A 94 -44.51 -27.78 31.65
N THR A 95 -43.97 -28.14 32.81
CA THR A 95 -42.56 -28.25 33.18
C THR A 95 -41.93 -29.59 32.81
N THR A 96 -40.71 -29.59 32.25
CA THR A 96 -39.65 -30.54 32.66
C THR A 96 -38.27 -29.94 32.40
N VAL A 97 -37.52 -29.83 33.48
CA VAL A 97 -36.09 -29.52 33.57
C VAL A 97 -35.27 -30.71 33.09
N SER A 98 -34.24 -30.46 32.27
CA SER A 98 -33.02 -31.28 32.30
C SER A 98 -31.81 -30.38 32.24
N ASP A 99 -31.12 -30.32 33.38
CA ASP A 99 -29.76 -29.82 33.54
C ASP A 99 -28.81 -30.56 32.61
N SER A 100 -28.05 -29.80 31.82
CA SER A 100 -26.62 -30.06 31.58
C SER A 100 -26.05 -28.97 30.68
N LEU A 101 -25.46 -27.94 31.31
CA LEU A 101 -24.29 -27.29 30.73
C LEU A 101 -23.11 -28.26 30.83
N PRO A 102 -22.33 -28.44 29.75
CA PRO A 102 -20.93 -28.76 29.91
C PRO A 102 -20.06 -27.57 29.50
N LYS A 103 -19.17 -27.18 30.43
CA LYS A 103 -17.89 -26.56 30.12
C LYS A 103 -17.09 -27.50 29.21
N VAL A 104 -16.38 -26.96 28.22
CA VAL A 104 -15.14 -27.53 27.63
C VAL A 104 -14.33 -26.32 27.14
N GLU A 105 -13.34 -25.80 27.88
CA GLU A 105 -11.94 -26.25 28.00
C GLU A 105 -11.19 -26.39 26.66
N GLY A 106 -10.17 -25.55 26.45
CA GLY A 106 -9.16 -25.74 25.40
C GLY A 106 -9.09 -24.64 24.35
N ILE A 107 -8.75 -23.40 24.74
CA ILE A 107 -7.97 -22.54 23.84
C ILE A 107 -6.58 -23.17 23.82
N ASN A 108 -6.38 -24.11 22.91
CA ASN A 108 -5.04 -24.47 22.49
C ASN A 108 -4.54 -23.28 21.67
N SER A 109 -3.60 -22.54 22.24
CA SER A 109 -2.53 -21.91 21.49
C SER A 109 -1.75 -22.99 20.75
N GLY A 110 -2.26 -23.42 19.60
CA GLY A 110 -1.50 -24.01 18.50
C GLY A 110 -1.71 -23.04 17.33
N GLY A 111 -0.69 -22.43 16.75
CA GLY A 111 0.41 -23.18 16.17
C GLY A 111 -0.05 -23.99 14.96
N ASP A 112 -1.20 -23.67 14.35
CA ASP A 112 -1.56 -24.22 13.06
C ASP A 112 -0.75 -23.49 11.99
N GLN A 113 0.43 -24.06 11.68
CA GLN A 113 1.01 -23.91 10.35
C GLN A 113 -0.06 -24.38 9.36
N ALA A 114 -0.72 -23.45 8.70
CA ALA A 114 -1.43 -23.74 7.47
C ALA A 114 -0.39 -24.26 6.47
N MET A 115 -0.24 -25.59 6.41
CA MET A 115 0.57 -26.23 5.39
C MET A 115 -0.12 -26.01 4.04
N TRP A 116 0.51 -25.18 3.22
CA TRP A 116 0.25 -25.01 1.80
C TRP A 116 0.21 -26.36 1.10
N ASN A 117 -0.99 -26.86 0.81
CA ASN A 117 -1.19 -28.00 -0.07
C ASN A 117 -1.54 -27.44 -1.45
N GLY A 118 -0.53 -27.19 -2.28
CA GLY A 118 -0.64 -26.63 -3.63
C GLY A 118 -1.48 -27.47 -4.60
N LYS A 119 -2.79 -27.50 -4.43
CA LYS A 119 -3.76 -28.06 -5.38
C LYS A 119 -4.81 -27.00 -5.72
N THR A 120 -4.49 -26.18 -6.71
CA THR A 120 -5.32 -25.08 -7.24
C THR A 120 -6.33 -25.53 -8.30
N SER A 121 -6.77 -26.80 -8.32
CA SER A 121 -7.67 -27.29 -9.38
C SER A 121 -9.06 -26.63 -9.39
N ASP A 122 -9.48 -25.99 -8.30
CA ASP A 122 -10.85 -25.50 -8.15
C ASP A 122 -11.06 -24.06 -8.65
N ALA A 123 -10.02 -23.22 -8.66
CA ALA A 123 -10.07 -21.88 -9.26
C ALA A 123 -10.16 -21.98 -10.80
N ASP A 124 -9.30 -22.80 -11.42
CA ASP A 124 -9.31 -23.04 -12.87
C ASP A 124 -10.59 -23.71 -13.40
N ASN A 125 -11.21 -24.57 -12.60
CA ASN A 125 -12.44 -25.27 -13.01
C ASN A 125 -13.68 -24.36 -13.04
N LYS A 126 -13.69 -23.25 -12.30
CA LYS A 126 -14.71 -22.20 -12.48
C LYS A 126 -14.40 -21.33 -13.71
N ARG A 127 -13.13 -21.04 -13.98
CA ARG A 127 -12.65 -20.25 -15.14
C ARG A 127 -12.96 -20.88 -16.51
N LYS A 128 -13.04 -22.21 -16.61
CA LYS A 128 -13.28 -22.92 -17.90
C LYS A 128 -14.70 -22.84 -18.45
N LYS A 129 -15.70 -22.36 -17.71
CA LYS A 129 -17.10 -22.64 -18.05
C LYS A 129 -17.73 -21.71 -19.10
N ASP A 130 -17.10 -20.60 -19.49
CA ASP A 130 -17.73 -19.59 -20.38
C ASP A 130 -16.92 -19.20 -21.64
N MET A 131 -16.02 -20.07 -22.11
CA MET A 131 -15.15 -19.79 -23.27
C MET A 131 -15.77 -20.05 -24.66
N SER A 132 -17.10 -20.03 -24.84
CA SER A 132 -17.68 -20.21 -26.18
C SER A 132 -17.87 -18.89 -26.92
N GLY A 133 -16.81 -18.34 -27.53
CA GLY A 133 -17.01 -17.25 -28.49
C GLY A 133 -15.80 -16.47 -29.00
N TRP A 134 -14.65 -16.52 -28.34
CA TRP A 134 -13.46 -15.76 -28.75
C TRP A 134 -12.22 -16.66 -28.70
N GLU A 135 -11.45 -16.69 -29.79
CA GLU A 135 -10.12 -17.30 -29.79
C GLU A 135 -9.22 -16.42 -28.92
N SER A 136 -8.93 -16.92 -27.70
CA SER A 136 -8.03 -16.27 -26.76
C SER A 136 -6.65 -16.06 -27.39
N PRO A 137 -6.04 -14.86 -27.29
CA PRO A 137 -4.63 -14.67 -27.62
C PRO A 137 -3.69 -15.46 -26.70
N ARG A 138 -4.18 -16.07 -25.61
CA ARG A 138 -3.40 -16.91 -24.72
C ARG A 138 -3.04 -18.23 -25.41
N SER A 139 -2.08 -18.19 -26.32
CA SER A 139 -1.33 -19.39 -26.67
C SER A 139 -0.54 -19.83 -25.44
N TYR A 140 -1.10 -20.79 -24.71
CA TYR A 140 -0.41 -21.57 -23.70
C TYR A 140 0.95 -22.04 -24.27
N GLY A 141 2.04 -21.47 -23.77
CA GLY A 141 3.40 -21.75 -24.23
C GLY A 141 4.27 -20.54 -24.59
N TRP A 142 3.94 -19.33 -24.15
CA TRP A 142 4.67 -18.09 -24.51
C TRP A 142 5.75 -17.63 -23.53
N TRP A 143 5.88 -18.24 -22.36
CA TRP A 143 6.98 -17.92 -21.43
C TRP A 143 8.28 -18.57 -21.91
N GLY A 144 9.29 -17.76 -22.25
CA GLY A 144 10.67 -18.24 -22.45
C GLY A 144 11.24 -18.20 -23.87
N ASN A 145 10.66 -17.47 -24.83
CA ASN A 145 11.33 -17.25 -26.12
C ASN A 145 11.02 -15.89 -26.79
N HIS A 146 11.33 -14.80 -26.09
CA HIS A 146 11.48 -13.46 -26.68
C HIS A 146 12.93 -13.01 -26.49
N GLY A 147 13.40 -11.98 -27.19
CA GLY A 147 14.80 -11.53 -27.17
C GLY A 147 15.31 -11.21 -25.76
N SER A 148 16.56 -10.71 -25.63
CA SER A 148 16.99 -10.20 -24.34
C SER A 148 16.11 -9.00 -23.97
N GLY A 149 15.10 -9.21 -23.12
CA GLY A 149 14.29 -8.14 -22.53
C GLY A 149 15.15 -7.11 -21.80
N PRO A 150 14.55 -6.06 -21.22
CA PRO A 150 15.30 -5.06 -20.50
C PRO A 150 16.16 -5.73 -19.41
N LYS A 151 17.40 -5.26 -19.30
CA LYS A 151 18.29 -5.66 -18.21
C LYS A 151 18.19 -4.61 -17.11
N PRO A 152 18.37 -5.01 -15.84
CA PRO A 152 18.46 -4.05 -14.77
C PRO A 152 19.55 -3.01 -15.05
N VAL A 153 19.27 -1.75 -14.75
CA VAL A 153 20.19 -0.61 -14.98
C VAL A 153 21.50 -0.75 -14.20
N PHE A 154 21.44 -1.41 -13.04
CA PHE A 154 22.62 -1.79 -12.25
C PHE A 154 22.82 -3.31 -12.23
N GLU A 155 24.06 -3.73 -11.96
CA GLU A 155 24.36 -5.14 -11.69
C GLU A 155 23.47 -5.65 -10.56
N SER A 156 22.64 -6.66 -10.85
CA SER A 156 21.57 -7.11 -9.98
C SER A 156 21.62 -8.62 -9.74
N THR A 157 20.96 -9.08 -8.68
CA THR A 157 20.77 -10.52 -8.42
C THR A 157 20.00 -11.19 -9.56
N GLN A 158 20.11 -12.51 -9.65
CA GLN A 158 19.32 -13.27 -10.63
C GLN A 158 17.82 -13.16 -10.33
N ALA A 159 17.40 -13.18 -9.06
CA ALA A 159 16.00 -12.98 -8.68
C ALA A 159 15.44 -11.64 -9.21
N THR A 160 16.19 -10.56 -9.03
CA THR A 160 15.82 -9.21 -9.50
C THR A 160 15.80 -9.10 -11.01
N THR A 161 16.76 -9.73 -11.70
CA THR A 161 16.77 -9.81 -13.17
C THR A 161 15.55 -10.57 -13.68
N SER A 162 15.21 -11.71 -13.07
CA SER A 162 14.02 -12.49 -13.42
C SER A 162 12.72 -11.74 -13.13
N LEU A 163 12.66 -10.93 -12.07
CA LEU A 163 11.51 -10.07 -11.78
C LEU A 163 11.29 -9.05 -12.90
N LEU A 164 12.33 -8.30 -13.30
CA LEU A 164 12.22 -7.33 -14.39
C LEU A 164 11.77 -7.98 -15.70
N GLN A 165 12.35 -9.15 -16.01
CA GLN A 165 11.95 -9.90 -17.20
C GLN A 165 10.49 -10.37 -17.13
N THR A 166 10.03 -10.82 -15.95
CA THR A 166 8.63 -11.22 -15.75
C THR A 166 7.67 -10.04 -15.95
N LEU A 167 8.01 -8.85 -15.45
CA LEU A 167 7.22 -7.63 -15.68
C LEU A 167 7.20 -7.22 -17.15
N HIS A 168 8.33 -7.36 -17.85
CA HIS A 168 8.39 -7.10 -19.28
C HIS A 168 7.54 -8.08 -20.08
N GLU A 169 7.60 -9.38 -19.76
CA GLU A 169 6.77 -10.40 -20.40
C GLU A 169 5.28 -10.12 -20.16
N MET A 170 4.89 -9.62 -18.98
CA MET A 170 3.52 -9.13 -18.69
C MET A 170 3.10 -7.98 -19.62
N ASN A 171 4.00 -7.02 -19.91
CA ASN A 171 3.74 -5.98 -20.92
C ASN A 171 3.47 -6.59 -22.31
N GLU A 172 4.26 -7.61 -22.71
CA GLU A 172 4.18 -8.23 -24.04
C GLU A 172 2.90 -9.05 -24.25
N VAL A 173 2.41 -9.71 -23.19
CA VAL A 173 1.19 -10.53 -23.24
C VAL A 173 -0.08 -9.80 -22.81
N ASN A 174 0.01 -8.48 -22.59
CA ASN A 174 -1.11 -7.61 -22.21
C ASN A 174 -1.84 -8.11 -20.94
N THR A 175 -1.06 -8.48 -19.92
CA THR A 175 -1.59 -8.85 -18.60
C THR A 175 -1.07 -7.89 -17.55
N MET A 176 -1.94 -7.49 -16.63
CA MET A 176 -1.66 -6.52 -15.58
C MET A 176 -1.76 -7.19 -14.22
N ALA A 177 -0.66 -7.25 -13.50
CA ALA A 177 -0.63 -7.67 -12.11
C ALA A 177 -1.43 -6.69 -11.24
N PHE A 178 -2.39 -7.20 -10.47
CA PHE A 178 -3.12 -6.38 -9.52
C PHE A 178 -2.31 -6.19 -8.24
N GLY A 179 -2.22 -4.94 -7.78
CA GLY A 179 -1.51 -4.55 -6.57
C GLY A 179 -2.38 -3.84 -5.55
N GLN A 180 -2.02 -3.99 -4.27
CA GLN A 180 -2.64 -3.24 -3.17
C GLN A 180 -1.58 -2.79 -2.16
N GLN A 181 -1.63 -1.52 -1.77
CA GLN A 181 -0.83 -0.96 -0.67
C GLN A 181 -1.25 -1.59 0.67
N TYR A 182 -0.28 -2.04 1.46
CA TYR A 182 -0.44 -2.70 2.77
C TYR A 182 -1.38 -3.90 2.77
N ALA A 183 -1.48 -4.62 1.66
CA ALA A 183 -2.46 -5.69 1.43
C ALA A 183 -2.56 -6.75 2.53
N ASN A 184 -1.46 -7.06 3.21
CA ASN A 184 -1.38 -7.99 4.33
C ASN A 184 -0.90 -7.35 5.64
N TYR A 185 -0.84 -6.02 5.69
CA TYR A 185 -0.47 -5.29 6.89
C TYR A 185 -1.63 -4.44 7.46
N VAL A 186 -2.54 -3.95 6.63
CA VAL A 186 -3.73 -3.18 7.03
C VAL A 186 -4.95 -3.70 6.28
N GLY A 187 -6.06 -3.92 6.99
CA GLY A 187 -7.34 -4.31 6.40
C GLY A 187 -8.51 -3.94 7.30
N GLN A 188 -9.72 -3.91 6.72
CA GLN A 188 -10.94 -3.48 7.39
C GLN A 188 -11.52 -4.56 8.31
N ASP A 189 -11.58 -5.80 7.82
CA ASP A 189 -12.22 -6.93 8.53
C ASP A 189 -11.31 -7.61 9.56
N TRP A 190 -10.04 -7.23 9.59
CA TRP A 190 -9.04 -7.73 10.53
C TRP A 190 -8.12 -6.57 10.96
N PRO A 191 -8.45 -5.85 12.04
CA PRO A 191 -7.59 -4.78 12.52
C PRO A 191 -6.19 -5.32 12.85
N TRP A 192 -5.17 -4.86 12.13
CA TRP A 192 -3.79 -5.35 12.23
C TRP A 192 -3.25 -5.45 13.67
N PHE A 193 -3.67 -4.53 14.55
CA PHE A 193 -3.25 -4.50 15.95
C PHE A 193 -3.85 -5.64 16.80
N GLN A 194 -4.89 -6.32 16.33
CA GLN A 194 -5.46 -7.51 16.98
C GLN A 194 -4.82 -8.81 16.48
N TYR A 195 -4.23 -8.80 15.28
CA TYR A 195 -3.68 -9.96 14.58
C TYR A 195 -2.16 -9.83 14.38
N TRP A 196 -1.47 -9.23 15.36
CA TRP A 196 -0.01 -9.07 15.33
C TRP A 196 0.70 -10.41 15.14
N GLY A 197 1.55 -10.50 14.11
CA GLY A 197 2.27 -11.73 13.78
C GLY A 197 1.52 -12.68 12.85
N GLU A 198 0.28 -12.34 12.46
CA GLU A 198 -0.47 -13.08 11.45
C GLU A 198 -0.32 -12.40 10.09
N TYR A 199 0.68 -12.86 9.33
CA TYR A 199 1.13 -12.19 8.09
C TYR A 199 0.28 -12.47 6.85
N HIS A 200 -0.77 -13.28 7.00
CA HIS A 200 -1.52 -13.89 5.90
C HIS A 200 -2.91 -13.29 5.68
N HIS A 201 -3.33 -12.34 6.52
CA HIS A 201 -4.60 -11.67 6.31
C HIS A 201 -4.53 -10.76 5.09
N SER A 202 -5.66 -10.57 4.40
CA SER A 202 -5.81 -9.62 3.30
C SER A 202 -7.29 -9.47 2.97
N ASP A 203 -7.75 -8.25 2.72
CA ASP A 203 -9.14 -8.01 2.30
C ASP A 203 -9.39 -8.64 0.92
N VAL A 204 -8.43 -8.52 -0.01
CA VAL A 204 -8.48 -9.21 -1.32
C VAL A 204 -8.64 -10.72 -1.13
N TYR A 205 -7.90 -11.32 -0.19
CA TYR A 205 -7.97 -12.76 0.08
C TYR A 205 -9.29 -13.18 0.72
N SER A 206 -9.82 -12.36 1.63
CA SER A 206 -11.07 -12.65 2.34
C SER A 206 -12.24 -12.81 1.36
N ASP A 207 -12.20 -12.08 0.25
CA ASP A 207 -13.25 -12.05 -0.76
C ASP A 207 -13.01 -12.97 -1.95
N THR A 208 -11.79 -12.97 -2.49
CA THR A 208 -11.46 -13.71 -3.72
C THR A 208 -10.94 -15.12 -3.45
N GLY A 209 -10.40 -15.37 -2.26
CA GLY A 209 -9.60 -16.56 -1.94
C GLY A 209 -8.18 -16.52 -2.54
N ASP A 210 -7.74 -15.37 -3.05
CA ASP A 210 -6.43 -15.12 -3.64
C ASP A 210 -5.83 -13.81 -3.12
N TYR A 211 -4.52 -13.61 -3.28
CA TYR A 211 -3.85 -12.38 -2.87
C TYR A 211 -3.58 -11.48 -4.08
N PRO A 212 -3.44 -10.15 -3.89
CA PRO A 212 -2.86 -9.32 -4.93
C PRO A 212 -1.48 -9.85 -5.28
N LEU A 213 -1.06 -9.67 -6.52
CA LEU A 213 0.26 -10.09 -6.96
C LEU A 213 1.33 -9.07 -6.52
N VAL A 214 1.00 -7.77 -6.51
CA VAL A 214 1.91 -6.72 -6.06
C VAL A 214 1.54 -6.23 -4.65
N PHE A 215 2.49 -6.29 -3.73
CA PHE A 215 2.34 -5.84 -2.34
C PHE A 215 3.11 -4.53 -2.16
N GLY A 216 2.38 -3.44 -1.93
CA GLY A 216 2.97 -2.13 -1.68
C GLY A 216 3.17 -1.84 -0.21
N TYR A 217 4.25 -1.13 0.11
CA TYR A 217 4.55 -0.61 1.46
C TYR A 217 5.26 0.74 1.36
N ASP A 218 5.28 1.52 2.45
CA ASP A 218 6.07 2.76 2.52
C ASP A 218 7.23 2.62 3.51
N ILE A 219 8.44 2.94 3.05
CA ILE A 219 9.66 2.89 3.88
C ILE A 219 9.58 3.86 5.08
N GLN A 220 8.88 4.98 4.95
CA GLN A 220 8.76 5.97 6.03
C GLN A 220 8.12 5.36 7.28
N ASP A 221 7.27 4.35 7.16
CA ASP A 221 6.66 3.71 8.33
C ASP A 221 7.70 2.91 9.15
N PHE A 222 8.78 2.42 8.52
CA PHE A 222 9.91 1.85 9.25
C PHE A 222 10.60 2.91 10.11
N PHE A 223 10.80 4.13 9.59
CA PHE A 223 11.33 5.27 10.36
C PHE A 223 10.41 5.67 11.52
N LYS A 224 9.10 5.45 11.40
CA LYS A 224 8.11 5.64 12.48
C LYS A 224 8.08 4.48 13.49
N GLY A 225 8.89 3.44 13.30
CA GLY A 225 9.03 2.30 14.20
C GLY A 225 8.10 1.13 13.92
N HIS A 226 7.45 1.10 12.74
CA HIS A 226 6.66 -0.05 12.32
C HIS A 226 7.58 -1.26 12.05
N LYS A 227 7.08 -2.45 12.35
CA LYS A 227 7.81 -3.72 12.20
C LYS A 227 7.05 -4.63 11.23
N PHE A 228 7.18 -4.36 9.95
CA PHE A 228 6.46 -5.04 8.87
C PHE A 228 7.37 -5.90 7.98
N GLN A 229 8.66 -6.03 8.33
CA GLN A 229 9.62 -6.87 7.59
C GLN A 229 9.17 -8.32 7.49
N GLU A 230 8.61 -8.89 8.56
CA GLU A 230 8.10 -10.27 8.53
C GLU A 230 6.84 -10.42 7.64
N TYR A 231 6.04 -9.37 7.50
CA TYR A 231 4.91 -9.33 6.56
C TYR A 231 5.41 -9.31 5.11
N ILE A 232 6.46 -8.52 4.83
CA ILE A 232 7.13 -8.46 3.52
C ILE A 232 7.76 -9.81 3.17
N LYS A 233 8.54 -10.39 4.10
CA LYS A 233 9.18 -11.71 3.91
C LYS A 233 8.14 -12.80 3.66
N TRP A 234 7.01 -12.76 4.36
CA TRP A 234 5.91 -13.69 4.13
C TRP A 234 5.35 -13.53 2.70
N ALA A 235 5.04 -12.31 2.26
CA ALA A 235 4.49 -12.05 0.94
C ALA A 235 5.46 -12.50 -0.16
N ALA A 236 6.75 -12.13 -0.04
CA ALA A 236 7.80 -12.54 -0.96
C ALA A 236 7.93 -14.06 -1.05
N LYS A 237 7.82 -14.78 0.08
CA LYS A 237 7.86 -16.26 0.11
C LYS A 237 6.65 -16.90 -0.56
N GLN A 238 5.48 -16.26 -0.52
CA GLN A 238 4.32 -16.73 -1.29
C GLN A 238 4.52 -16.53 -2.79
N GLY A 239 5.38 -15.61 -3.17
CA GLY A 239 5.68 -15.24 -4.55
C GLY A 239 5.20 -13.85 -4.91
N GLY A 240 4.81 -13.02 -3.93
CA GLY A 240 4.42 -11.64 -4.17
C GLY A 240 5.57 -10.81 -4.74
N ILE A 241 5.23 -9.85 -5.59
CA ILE A 241 6.11 -8.78 -6.02
C ILE A 241 6.07 -7.69 -4.97
N ILE A 242 7.22 -7.30 -4.43
CA ILE A 242 7.31 -6.28 -3.37
C ILE A 242 7.65 -4.94 -4.00
N THR A 243 6.85 -3.90 -3.71
CA THR A 243 7.14 -2.52 -4.10
C THR A 243 7.14 -1.60 -2.89
N PHE A 244 8.03 -0.61 -2.92
CA PHE A 244 8.16 0.40 -1.89
C PHE A 244 7.98 1.80 -2.46
N SER A 245 7.09 2.56 -1.85
CA SER A 245 7.16 4.02 -1.86
C SER A 245 8.05 4.52 -0.73
N TRP A 246 8.43 5.80 -0.78
CA TRP A 246 9.03 6.47 0.37
C TRP A 246 8.50 7.89 0.49
N LEU A 247 7.51 8.06 1.35
CA LEU A 247 7.02 9.35 1.82
C LEU A 247 8.01 9.96 2.82
N ALA A 248 9.24 10.19 2.37
CA ALA A 248 10.33 10.70 3.18
C ALA A 248 9.90 11.99 3.91
N ALA A 249 10.17 12.06 5.22
CA ALA A 249 9.94 13.29 5.97
C ALA A 249 10.74 14.46 5.35
N ASN A 250 10.21 15.69 5.42
CA ASN A 250 10.99 16.85 5.00
C ASN A 250 12.24 16.98 5.91
N PRO A 251 13.47 17.07 5.35
CA PRO A 251 14.70 17.18 6.13
C PRO A 251 14.80 18.44 7.02
N LEU A 252 13.95 19.45 6.79
CA LEU A 252 13.77 20.63 7.66
C LEU A 252 12.78 20.40 8.81
N GLY A 253 12.11 19.24 8.85
CA GLY A 253 11.11 18.85 9.83
C GLY A 253 9.71 18.73 9.23
N GLY A 254 8.85 17.92 9.87
CA GLY A 254 7.51 17.60 9.37
C GLY A 254 7.47 16.28 8.60
N ASP A 255 6.42 16.08 7.81
CA ASP A 255 6.23 14.91 6.95
C ASP A 255 6.56 15.22 5.47
N ALA A 256 6.22 14.31 4.57
CA ALA A 256 6.42 14.48 3.13
C ALA A 256 5.63 15.66 2.53
N TYR A 257 4.47 15.99 3.10
CA TYR A 257 3.55 17.03 2.63
C TYR A 257 3.94 18.43 3.13
N ASN A 258 4.91 18.53 4.04
CA ASN A 258 5.46 19.83 4.43
C ASN A 258 6.31 20.40 3.29
N VAL A 259 5.71 21.20 2.42
CA VAL A 259 6.37 21.85 1.27
C VAL A 259 7.13 23.14 1.65
N THR A 260 7.59 23.25 2.89
CA THR A 260 8.43 24.39 3.31
C THR A 260 9.87 24.19 2.82
N CYS A 261 10.38 25.13 2.02
CA CYS A 261 11.77 25.10 1.53
C CYS A 261 12.77 25.79 2.48
N GLY A 262 12.30 26.42 3.56
CA GLY A 262 13.15 27.13 4.52
C GLY A 262 13.83 28.35 3.89
N SER A 263 15.16 28.44 4.01
CA SER A 263 15.98 29.48 3.37
C SER A 263 16.60 29.02 2.04
N TYR A 264 16.24 27.84 1.55
CA TYR A 264 16.81 27.24 0.34
C TYR A 264 15.95 27.58 -0.86
N ASP A 265 16.59 27.99 -1.95
CA ASP A 265 15.94 28.17 -3.26
C ASP A 265 15.66 26.83 -3.92
N ASP A 266 16.46 25.80 -3.59
CA ASP A 266 16.35 24.44 -4.10
C ASP A 266 16.73 23.44 -3.01
N LEU A 267 15.74 22.83 -2.39
CA LEU A 267 15.90 21.92 -1.25
C LEU A 267 16.52 20.58 -1.66
N MET A 268 16.24 20.11 -2.88
CA MET A 268 16.79 18.84 -3.39
C MET A 268 18.30 18.94 -3.65
N ALA A 269 18.79 20.12 -4.05
CA ALA A 269 20.23 20.35 -4.20
C ALA A 269 21.01 20.19 -2.89
N GLU A 270 20.36 20.48 -1.75
CA GLU A 270 20.99 20.40 -0.43
C GLU A 270 21.18 18.96 0.08
N LEU A 271 20.55 17.96 -0.56
CA LEU A 271 20.75 16.54 -0.26
C LEU A 271 22.11 16.02 -0.78
N LEU A 272 22.71 16.73 -1.73
CA LEU A 272 23.89 16.32 -2.46
C LEU A 272 25.19 16.61 -1.69
N PRO A 273 26.31 15.93 -1.99
CA PRO A 273 27.60 16.23 -1.37
C PRO A 273 27.96 17.72 -1.46
N GLY A 274 28.11 18.37 -0.30
CA GLY A 274 28.39 19.80 -0.18
C GLY A 274 27.18 20.65 0.19
N GLY A 275 25.97 20.11 0.13
CA GLY A 275 24.74 20.74 0.64
C GLY A 275 24.58 20.58 2.15
N ASP A 276 23.81 21.48 2.75
CA ASP A 276 23.59 21.55 4.21
C ASP A 276 22.83 20.35 4.77
N LEU A 277 22.00 19.69 3.94
CA LEU A 277 21.13 18.58 4.34
C LEU A 277 21.72 17.21 3.98
N HIS A 278 22.92 17.19 3.40
CA HIS A 278 23.57 15.99 2.90
C HIS A 278 23.77 14.92 3.97
N ASP A 279 24.31 15.29 5.13
CA ASP A 279 24.59 14.34 6.21
C ASP A 279 23.30 13.74 6.78
N THR A 280 22.22 14.53 6.85
CA THR A 280 20.89 14.07 7.23
C THR A 280 20.37 13.05 6.21
N TRP A 281 20.36 13.41 4.93
CA TRP A 281 19.90 12.52 3.85
C TRP A 281 20.68 11.21 3.84
N LYS A 282 22.01 11.29 3.88
CA LYS A 282 22.89 10.13 3.92
C LYS A 282 22.61 9.22 5.13
N SER A 283 22.35 9.79 6.31
CA SER A 283 22.00 8.99 7.50
C SER A 283 20.69 8.23 7.31
N TRP A 284 19.73 8.79 6.58
CA TRP A 284 18.49 8.11 6.22
C TRP A 284 18.75 7.02 5.18
N LEU A 285 19.61 7.26 4.18
CA LEU A 285 20.02 6.22 3.23
C LEU A 285 20.74 5.05 3.91
N ASP A 286 21.55 5.31 4.95
CA ASP A 286 22.13 4.26 5.77
C ASP A 286 21.05 3.47 6.53
N THR A 287 20.00 4.13 7.02
CA THR A 287 18.85 3.46 7.66
C THR A 287 18.04 2.63 6.66
N VAL A 288 17.82 3.13 5.44
CA VAL A 288 17.19 2.38 4.35
C VAL A 288 18.05 1.18 3.96
N SER A 289 19.37 1.34 3.94
CA SER A 289 20.30 0.23 3.70
C SER A 289 20.15 -0.87 4.75
N GLU A 290 20.08 -0.51 6.03
CA GLU A 290 19.87 -1.48 7.13
C GLU A 290 18.50 -2.18 7.02
N PHE A 291 17.47 -1.46 6.59
CA PHE A 291 16.15 -2.04 6.32
C PHE A 291 16.22 -3.08 5.19
N MET A 292 16.87 -2.74 4.07
CA MET A 292 17.03 -3.65 2.93
C MET A 292 17.89 -4.87 3.26
N ASP A 293 18.92 -4.73 4.12
CA ASP A 293 19.75 -5.84 4.60
C ASP A 293 18.94 -6.91 5.37
N ASP A 294 17.83 -6.52 6.03
CA ASP A 294 16.94 -7.47 6.72
C ASP A 294 16.01 -8.23 5.75
N LEU A 295 15.76 -7.70 4.55
CA LEU A 295 14.83 -8.29 3.58
C LEU A 295 15.50 -9.41 2.78
N THR A 296 15.68 -10.55 3.43
CA THR A 296 16.24 -11.77 2.84
C THR A 296 15.27 -12.95 2.93
N PHE A 297 15.36 -13.85 1.96
CA PHE A 297 14.77 -15.18 2.03
C PHE A 297 15.54 -16.06 3.04
N ASP A 298 14.96 -17.21 3.40
CA ASP A 298 15.55 -18.18 4.36
C ASP A 298 16.95 -18.67 3.95
N ASN A 299 17.29 -18.63 2.65
CA ASN A 299 18.61 -19.01 2.14
C ASN A 299 19.66 -17.89 2.19
N GLY A 300 19.28 -16.70 2.70
CA GLY A 300 20.11 -15.50 2.77
C GLY A 300 20.17 -14.68 1.48
N GLU A 301 19.44 -15.05 0.42
CA GLU A 301 19.33 -14.24 -0.79
C GLU A 301 18.41 -13.04 -0.54
N ALA A 302 18.82 -11.87 -1.02
CA ALA A 302 18.04 -10.64 -0.88
C ALA A 302 16.72 -10.73 -1.68
N ILE A 303 15.63 -10.30 -1.06
CA ILE A 303 14.31 -10.25 -1.69
C ILE A 303 14.32 -9.15 -2.76
N PRO A 304 13.93 -9.43 -4.02
CA PRO A 304 13.77 -8.39 -5.02
C PRO A 304 12.66 -7.41 -4.65
N VAL A 305 12.95 -6.13 -4.84
CA VAL A 305 12.02 -5.04 -4.54
C VAL A 305 11.98 -4.05 -5.69
N ILE A 306 10.81 -3.48 -5.95
CA ILE A 306 10.68 -2.27 -6.77
C ILE A 306 10.75 -1.09 -5.81
N PHE A 307 11.61 -0.11 -6.09
CA PHE A 307 11.72 1.09 -5.27
C PHE A 307 11.32 2.33 -6.08
N ARG A 308 10.16 2.88 -5.72
CA ARG A 308 9.53 4.05 -6.29
C ARG A 308 9.96 5.31 -5.55
N LEU A 309 11.13 5.81 -5.95
CA LEU A 309 11.81 6.91 -5.30
C LEU A 309 11.26 8.27 -5.74
N PHE A 310 10.99 9.16 -4.76
CA PHE A 310 10.51 10.53 -4.99
C PHE A 310 9.28 10.62 -5.91
N HIS A 311 8.34 9.68 -5.75
CA HIS A 311 7.10 9.64 -6.51
C HIS A 311 6.33 10.96 -6.51
N GLU A 312 5.59 11.20 -7.59
CA GLU A 312 4.87 12.43 -7.86
C GLU A 312 5.72 13.71 -7.82
N GLY A 313 7.04 13.59 -8.03
CA GLY A 313 7.97 14.72 -8.03
C GLY A 313 7.70 15.80 -9.09
N THR A 314 6.88 15.50 -10.10
CA THR A 314 6.41 16.47 -11.11
C THR A 314 5.35 17.44 -10.56
N ALA A 315 4.78 17.15 -9.39
CA ALA A 315 3.78 17.97 -8.74
C ALA A 315 4.36 18.80 -7.57
N SER A 316 3.50 19.54 -6.87
CA SER A 316 3.89 20.55 -5.89
C SER A 316 3.53 20.21 -4.43
N TRP A 317 2.93 19.05 -4.15
CA TRP A 317 2.43 18.69 -2.82
C TRP A 317 3.43 17.90 -1.95
N TYR A 318 4.59 17.52 -2.50
CA TYR A 318 5.70 16.96 -1.74
C TYR A 318 6.90 17.92 -1.72
N TRP A 319 7.71 17.85 -0.66
CA TRP A 319 8.88 18.74 -0.54
C TRP A 319 9.96 18.49 -1.60
N TRP A 320 9.99 17.30 -2.22
CA TRP A 320 10.84 16.99 -3.38
C TRP A 320 10.20 17.38 -4.71
N GLY A 321 9.00 17.97 -4.68
CA GLY A 321 8.27 18.41 -5.84
C GLY A 321 8.61 19.85 -6.28
N THR A 322 7.97 20.29 -7.36
CA THR A 322 8.27 21.52 -8.11
C THR A 322 8.22 22.83 -7.31
N THR A 323 7.69 22.82 -6.10
CA THR A 323 7.70 24.01 -5.21
C THR A 323 9.08 24.29 -4.63
N CYS A 324 9.83 23.24 -4.30
CA CYS A 324 11.11 23.37 -3.60
C CYS A 324 12.28 22.75 -4.37
N SER A 325 12.09 22.33 -5.61
CA SER A 325 13.15 21.72 -6.42
C SER A 325 13.10 22.15 -7.87
N SER A 326 14.28 22.24 -8.49
CA SER A 326 14.40 22.23 -9.95
C SER A 326 14.44 20.80 -10.49
N SER A 327 14.19 20.63 -11.79
CA SER A 327 14.38 19.34 -12.47
C SER A 327 15.82 18.83 -12.34
N ASP A 328 16.81 19.72 -12.51
CA ASP A 328 18.24 19.38 -12.41
C ASP A 328 18.61 18.83 -11.02
N SER A 329 18.14 19.47 -9.95
CA SER A 329 18.44 19.02 -8.59
C SER A 329 17.66 17.75 -8.24
N TYR A 330 16.41 17.62 -8.68
CA TYR A 330 15.61 16.42 -8.54
C TYR A 330 16.33 15.22 -9.18
N VAL A 331 16.71 15.35 -10.47
CA VAL A 331 17.41 14.30 -11.22
C VAL A 331 18.74 13.95 -10.54
N THR A 332 19.49 14.94 -10.08
CA THR A 332 20.79 14.70 -9.43
C THR A 332 20.63 14.01 -8.08
N ALA A 333 19.66 14.40 -7.26
CA ALA A 333 19.36 13.78 -5.97
C ALA A 333 18.79 12.36 -6.12
N TRP A 334 17.95 12.15 -7.15
CA TRP A 334 17.47 10.82 -7.53
C TRP A 334 18.65 9.90 -7.85
N LYS A 335 19.54 10.33 -8.76
CA LYS A 335 20.74 9.56 -9.16
C LYS A 335 21.68 9.30 -8.00
N TYR A 336 21.89 10.30 -7.13
CA TYR A 336 22.71 10.16 -5.94
C TYR A 336 22.16 9.08 -5.02
N THR A 337 20.85 9.10 -4.75
CA THR A 337 20.19 8.13 -3.87
C THR A 337 20.30 6.71 -4.41
N ALA A 338 20.02 6.52 -5.71
CA ALA A 338 20.11 5.22 -6.35
C ALA A 338 21.55 4.68 -6.38
N SER A 339 22.52 5.55 -6.72
CA SER A 339 23.95 5.19 -6.72
C SER A 339 24.42 4.81 -5.33
N TYR A 340 24.03 5.56 -4.30
CA TYR A 340 24.44 5.31 -2.91
C TYR A 340 23.98 3.93 -2.44
N LEU A 341 22.70 3.58 -2.64
CA LEU A 341 22.18 2.27 -2.24
C LEU A 341 22.81 1.13 -3.05
N ASN A 342 23.04 1.34 -4.35
CA ASN A 342 23.76 0.37 -5.19
C ASN A 342 25.22 0.17 -4.76
N GLU A 343 25.92 1.22 -4.34
CA GLU A 343 27.29 1.19 -3.78
C GLU A 343 27.35 0.54 -2.39
N LYS A 344 26.27 0.66 -1.60
CA LYS A 344 26.09 -0.05 -0.33
C LYS A 344 25.88 -1.57 -0.50
N GLY A 345 25.69 -2.03 -1.74
CA GLY A 345 25.60 -3.45 -2.09
C GLY A 345 24.19 -3.96 -2.35
N HIS A 346 23.18 -3.09 -2.37
CA HIS A 346 21.79 -3.48 -2.66
C HIS A 346 21.61 -3.77 -4.13
N LYS A 347 21.82 -5.04 -4.51
CA LYS A 347 21.68 -5.56 -5.88
C LYS A 347 20.30 -6.14 -6.16
N ASN A 348 19.36 -5.89 -5.26
CA ASN A 348 18.01 -6.44 -5.27
C ASN A 348 16.91 -5.42 -5.60
N ILE A 349 17.29 -4.19 -5.97
CA ILE A 349 16.37 -3.09 -6.24
C ILE A 349 16.17 -2.92 -7.75
N LEU A 350 14.92 -2.91 -8.20
CA LEU A 350 14.50 -2.32 -9.47
C LEU A 350 14.06 -0.88 -9.22
N TRP A 351 14.50 0.05 -10.06
CA TRP A 351 14.24 1.47 -9.87
C TRP A 351 13.06 1.94 -10.70
N GLU A 352 12.11 2.58 -10.03
CA GLU A 352 10.87 3.04 -10.65
C GLU A 352 10.76 4.57 -10.61
N TYR A 353 10.50 5.17 -11.78
CA TYR A 353 10.12 6.57 -11.93
C TYR A 353 8.59 6.67 -12.03
N ALA A 354 7.97 7.37 -11.09
CA ALA A 354 6.52 7.50 -10.95
C ALA A 354 6.10 8.98 -10.81
N PRO A 355 6.13 9.77 -11.89
CA PRO A 355 5.57 11.12 -11.93
C PRO A 355 4.06 11.14 -11.64
N SER A 356 3.55 12.31 -11.26
CA SER A 356 2.11 12.55 -11.20
C SER A 356 1.61 13.06 -12.55
N LYS A 357 0.44 12.56 -12.98
CA LYS A 357 -0.36 13.13 -14.07
C LYS A 357 0.41 13.43 -15.40
N PRO A 358 1.18 12.49 -15.98
CA PRO A 358 2.03 12.72 -17.16
C PRO A 358 1.40 13.41 -18.37
N SER A 359 0.10 13.20 -18.62
CA SER A 359 -0.58 13.82 -19.77
C SER A 359 -0.90 15.30 -19.57
N THR A 360 -0.84 15.77 -18.33
CA THR A 360 -1.05 17.18 -17.98
C THR A 360 0.23 17.90 -17.58
N LEU A 361 1.21 17.17 -17.04
CA LEU A 361 2.52 17.67 -16.60
C LEU A 361 3.61 17.12 -17.52
N THR A 362 3.44 17.30 -18.83
CA THR A 362 4.26 16.62 -19.86
C THR A 362 5.70 17.14 -19.89
N ASP A 363 5.90 18.44 -19.73
CA ASP A 363 7.25 19.01 -19.68
C ASP A 363 7.97 18.50 -18.43
N GLU A 364 7.33 18.58 -17.25
CA GLU A 364 7.88 18.05 -16.00
C GLU A 364 8.12 16.54 -16.07
N PHE A 365 7.21 15.77 -16.68
CA PHE A 365 7.36 14.33 -16.88
C PHE A 365 8.69 13.99 -17.55
N THR A 366 9.07 14.74 -18.59
CA THR A 366 10.33 14.53 -19.30
C THR A 366 11.53 15.19 -18.61
N ASP A 367 11.37 16.39 -18.05
CA ASP A 367 12.47 17.15 -17.45
C ASP A 367 12.96 16.52 -16.14
N TYR A 368 12.07 15.88 -15.38
CA TYR A 368 12.39 15.22 -14.11
C TYR A 368 12.84 13.76 -14.31
N TYR A 369 12.84 13.24 -15.54
CA TYR A 369 13.25 11.86 -15.82
C TYR A 369 14.76 11.68 -15.53
N PRO A 370 15.14 10.78 -14.59
CA PRO A 370 16.56 10.59 -14.26
C PRO A 370 17.39 10.04 -15.43
N GLY A 371 16.77 9.37 -16.39
CA GLY A 371 17.43 8.84 -17.58
C GLY A 371 17.58 7.31 -17.56
N ASP A 372 17.85 6.76 -18.75
CA ASP A 372 17.80 5.32 -19.00
C ASP A 372 18.81 4.47 -18.23
N ASP A 373 19.92 5.08 -17.80
CA ASP A 373 20.97 4.40 -17.03
C ASP A 373 20.62 4.25 -15.54
N PHE A 374 19.43 4.70 -15.15
CA PHE A 374 18.99 4.78 -13.76
C PHE A 374 17.57 4.24 -13.52
N ILE A 375 16.74 4.13 -14.56
CA ILE A 375 15.35 3.69 -14.43
C ILE A 375 15.14 2.32 -15.07
N ASP A 376 14.53 1.38 -14.35
CA ASP A 376 14.09 0.08 -14.86
C ASP A 376 12.63 0.11 -15.32
N ILE A 377 11.79 0.84 -14.58
CA ILE A 377 10.32 0.91 -14.75
C ILE A 377 9.89 2.37 -14.85
N ILE A 378 9.15 2.71 -15.90
CA ILE A 378 8.49 4.01 -16.06
C ILE A 378 7.01 3.80 -15.75
N SER A 379 6.51 4.57 -14.81
CA SER A 379 5.15 4.43 -14.29
C SER A 379 4.51 5.80 -14.10
N PHE A 380 3.36 5.84 -13.42
CA PHE A 380 2.70 7.08 -13.02
C PHE A 380 1.73 6.83 -11.88
N ASP A 381 1.38 7.93 -11.21
CA ASP A 381 0.33 7.97 -10.21
C ASP A 381 -0.87 8.77 -10.74
N ARG A 382 -2.07 8.20 -10.62
CA ARG A 382 -3.31 8.86 -11.02
C ARG A 382 -4.49 8.51 -10.13
N TYR A 383 -4.96 9.53 -9.41
CA TYR A 383 -6.27 9.54 -8.77
C TYR A 383 -7.20 10.56 -9.42
N ALA A 384 -8.50 10.31 -9.38
CA ALA A 384 -9.52 11.18 -9.96
C ALA A 384 -10.90 11.02 -9.29
N THR A 385 -11.90 11.81 -9.70
CA THR A 385 -13.30 11.52 -9.37
C THR A 385 -13.83 10.38 -10.24
N ASN A 386 -14.96 9.82 -9.85
CA ASN A 386 -15.66 8.81 -10.63
C ASN A 386 -15.98 9.24 -12.07
N GLU A 387 -16.28 10.52 -12.27
CA GLU A 387 -16.70 11.07 -13.55
C GLU A 387 -15.53 11.18 -14.54
N THR A 388 -14.33 11.53 -14.04
CA THR A 388 -13.15 11.81 -14.87
C THR A 388 -12.13 10.67 -14.88
N TYR A 389 -12.25 9.68 -14.00
CA TYR A 389 -11.24 8.65 -13.77
C TYR A 389 -10.78 7.94 -15.05
N SER A 390 -11.70 7.38 -15.83
CA SER A 390 -11.34 6.60 -17.03
C SER A 390 -10.55 7.44 -18.04
N ASP A 391 -11.02 8.64 -18.36
CA ASP A 391 -10.36 9.52 -19.33
C ASP A 391 -8.97 9.93 -18.85
N TYR A 392 -8.85 10.23 -17.56
CA TYR A 392 -7.62 10.68 -16.93
C TYR A 392 -6.59 9.56 -16.82
N VAL A 393 -6.98 8.36 -16.38
CA VAL A 393 -6.05 7.24 -16.27
C VAL A 393 -5.58 6.79 -17.65
N THR A 394 -6.45 6.71 -18.66
CA THR A 394 -6.04 6.29 -20.01
C THR A 394 -5.15 7.33 -20.68
N SER A 395 -5.43 8.63 -20.49
CA SER A 395 -4.62 9.69 -21.08
C SER A 395 -3.19 9.69 -20.56
N ASP A 396 -2.97 9.47 -19.25
CA ASP A 396 -1.61 9.32 -18.70
C ASP A 396 -0.95 8.02 -19.14
N CYS A 397 -1.73 6.94 -19.14
CA CYS A 397 -1.27 5.61 -19.49
C CYS A 397 -0.74 5.52 -20.93
N GLU A 398 -1.43 6.15 -21.89
CA GLU A 398 -0.97 6.24 -23.28
C GLU A 398 0.40 6.93 -23.37
N VAL A 399 0.58 8.05 -22.66
CA VAL A 399 1.87 8.79 -22.60
C VAL A 399 2.98 7.93 -22.01
N VAL A 400 2.71 7.25 -20.89
CA VAL A 400 3.71 6.43 -20.20
C VAL A 400 4.08 5.19 -20.99
N VAL A 401 3.11 4.51 -21.61
CA VAL A 401 3.38 3.33 -22.43
C VAL A 401 4.21 3.69 -23.66
N GLU A 402 3.89 4.80 -24.33
CA GLU A 402 4.69 5.30 -25.47
C GLU A 402 6.13 5.59 -25.02
N TYR A 403 6.29 6.36 -23.94
CA TYR A 403 7.62 6.73 -23.44
C TYR A 403 8.43 5.51 -22.97
N ALA A 404 7.82 4.56 -22.25
CA ALA A 404 8.50 3.34 -21.81
C ALA A 404 8.98 2.49 -22.99
N GLN A 405 8.19 2.40 -24.07
CA GLN A 405 8.59 1.68 -25.29
C GLN A 405 9.75 2.36 -26.00
N GLU A 406 9.74 3.70 -26.12
CA GLU A 406 10.84 4.48 -26.71
C GLU A 406 12.16 4.28 -25.95
N HIS A 407 12.06 4.14 -24.63
CA HIS A 407 13.20 3.97 -23.72
C HIS A 407 13.55 2.50 -23.44
N ASN A 408 12.84 1.54 -24.02
CA ASN A 408 12.98 0.10 -23.77
C ASN A 408 12.93 -0.25 -22.27
N LYS A 409 11.88 0.24 -21.59
CA LYS A 409 11.59 0.06 -20.17
C LYS A 409 10.24 -0.61 -19.97
N VAL A 410 10.00 -1.11 -18.76
CA VAL A 410 8.67 -1.61 -18.36
C VAL A 410 7.74 -0.44 -18.09
N ALA A 411 6.49 -0.53 -18.55
CA ALA A 411 5.43 0.41 -18.22
C ALA A 411 4.55 -0.10 -17.08
N ALA A 412 4.16 0.76 -16.13
CA ALA A 412 3.29 0.40 -15.01
C ALA A 412 2.40 1.56 -14.52
N LEU A 413 1.41 1.23 -13.66
CA LEU A 413 0.57 2.19 -12.94
C LEU A 413 0.84 2.03 -11.44
N ALA A 414 1.74 2.87 -10.93
CA ALA A 414 2.33 2.71 -9.61
C ALA A 414 1.38 3.06 -8.46
N GLU A 415 0.45 3.98 -8.68
CA GLU A 415 -0.68 4.21 -7.78
C GLU A 415 -1.93 4.66 -8.54
N THR A 416 -3.09 4.13 -8.14
CA THR A 416 -4.36 4.58 -8.70
C THR A 416 -5.57 4.36 -7.82
N GLY A 417 -6.59 5.19 -8.05
CA GLY A 417 -7.94 4.95 -7.56
C GLY A 417 -8.81 6.20 -7.56
N ILE A 418 -9.95 6.10 -6.87
CA ILE A 418 -10.80 7.26 -6.61
C ILE A 418 -10.22 8.09 -5.46
N TRP A 419 -10.30 9.42 -5.57
CA TRP A 419 -9.94 10.29 -4.46
C TRP A 419 -10.72 9.93 -3.20
N LYS A 420 -9.97 9.69 -2.11
CA LYS A 420 -10.49 9.28 -0.79
C LYS A 420 -11.18 7.91 -0.77
N GLY A 421 -11.00 7.08 -1.81
CA GLY A 421 -11.51 5.72 -1.84
C GLY A 421 -12.84 5.56 -2.59
N ILE A 422 -13.27 4.31 -2.73
CA ILE A 422 -14.40 3.90 -3.58
C ILE A 422 -15.73 3.77 -2.84
N GLN A 423 -15.76 4.05 -1.53
CA GLN A 423 -16.92 3.87 -0.65
C GLN A 423 -18.19 4.62 -1.09
N ASN A 424 -18.04 5.70 -1.85
CA ASN A 424 -19.16 6.51 -2.34
C ASN A 424 -19.51 6.23 -3.81
N ILE A 425 -18.88 5.23 -4.43
CA ILE A 425 -19.14 4.86 -5.81
C ILE A 425 -20.44 4.08 -5.91
N THR A 426 -21.34 4.56 -6.77
CA THR A 426 -22.66 3.95 -7.01
C THR A 426 -22.68 2.98 -8.19
N ASN A 427 -21.63 3.00 -9.02
CA ASN A 427 -21.50 2.06 -10.14
C ASN A 427 -20.97 0.71 -9.62
N SER A 428 -21.81 -0.32 -9.62
CA SER A 428 -21.42 -1.65 -9.12
C SER A 428 -20.36 -2.35 -9.96
N LEU A 429 -20.16 -1.92 -11.21
CA LEU A 429 -19.17 -2.45 -12.15
C LEU A 429 -18.01 -1.47 -12.36
N TRP A 430 -17.66 -0.67 -11.35
CA TRP A 430 -16.60 0.35 -11.48
C TRP A 430 -15.24 -0.27 -11.86
N TYR A 431 -14.82 -1.33 -11.17
CA TYR A 431 -13.54 -1.99 -11.43
C TYR A 431 -13.41 -2.53 -12.87
N GLU A 432 -14.52 -2.96 -13.48
CA GLU A 432 -14.54 -3.47 -14.84
C GLU A 432 -14.70 -2.33 -15.87
N ASN A 433 -15.79 -1.57 -15.80
CA ASN A 433 -16.13 -0.56 -16.81
C ASN A 433 -15.35 0.77 -16.69
N LYS A 434 -14.84 1.11 -15.51
CA LYS A 434 -14.16 2.39 -15.27
C LYS A 434 -12.65 2.26 -15.12
N PHE A 435 -12.17 1.10 -14.70
CA PHE A 435 -10.75 0.84 -14.51
C PHE A 435 -10.19 -0.11 -15.57
N LEU A 436 -10.61 -1.38 -15.59
CA LEU A 436 -9.97 -2.39 -16.44
C LEU A 436 -10.21 -2.19 -17.94
N GLN A 437 -11.46 -2.11 -18.38
CA GLN A 437 -11.78 -2.02 -19.80
C GLN A 437 -11.13 -0.81 -20.49
N PRO A 438 -11.17 0.42 -19.93
CA PRO A 438 -10.50 1.56 -20.55
C PRO A 438 -8.98 1.36 -20.68
N ILE A 439 -8.33 0.81 -19.66
CA ILE A 439 -6.88 0.53 -19.71
C ILE A 439 -6.58 -0.54 -20.76
N MET A 440 -7.34 -1.64 -20.80
CA MET A 440 -7.12 -2.70 -21.79
C MET A 440 -7.41 -2.25 -23.23
N GLU A 441 -8.30 -1.29 -23.42
CA GLU A 441 -8.58 -0.70 -24.74
C GLU A 441 -7.42 0.19 -25.22
N LYS A 442 -6.82 0.97 -24.32
CA LYS A 442 -5.91 2.08 -24.68
C LYS A 442 -4.44 1.77 -24.48
N CYS A 443 -4.12 1.07 -23.41
CA CYS A 443 -2.77 0.85 -22.95
C CYS A 443 -2.64 -0.50 -22.21
N PRO A 444 -3.00 -1.62 -22.87
CA PRO A 444 -2.96 -2.95 -22.27
C PRO A 444 -1.54 -3.40 -21.86
N GLN A 445 -0.51 -2.67 -22.26
CA GLN A 445 0.90 -2.94 -21.95
C GLN A 445 1.32 -2.52 -20.53
N LEU A 446 0.42 -2.15 -19.61
CA LEU A 446 0.81 -1.95 -18.21
C LEU A 446 1.10 -3.29 -17.52
N ALA A 447 2.31 -3.45 -16.98
CA ALA A 447 2.73 -4.70 -16.29
C ALA A 447 1.96 -4.91 -14.99
N TYR A 448 1.68 -3.83 -14.28
CA TYR A 448 0.96 -3.87 -13.02
C TYR A 448 0.20 -2.56 -12.79
N ALA A 449 -0.84 -2.65 -11.95
CA ALA A 449 -1.51 -1.50 -11.39
C ALA A 449 -1.74 -1.70 -9.90
N LEU A 450 -1.30 -0.74 -9.09
CA LEU A 450 -1.43 -0.78 -7.63
C LEU A 450 -2.48 0.21 -7.15
N THR A 451 -3.45 -0.27 -6.38
CA THR A 451 -4.41 0.60 -5.67
C THR A 451 -4.02 0.76 -4.21
N TYR A 452 -4.74 1.63 -3.49
CA TYR A 452 -4.34 2.04 -2.16
C TYR A 452 -4.94 1.19 -1.02
N THR A 453 -4.67 1.62 0.20
CA THR A 453 -4.92 0.87 1.44
C THR A 453 -6.38 0.89 1.84
N ASN A 454 -6.88 -0.24 2.32
CA ASN A 454 -8.16 -0.33 3.00
C ASN A 454 -8.03 0.10 4.47
N PHE A 455 -8.13 1.41 4.75
CA PHE A 455 -7.90 1.93 6.11
C PHE A 455 -9.07 1.66 7.07
N GLU A 456 -10.28 1.99 6.63
CA GLU A 456 -11.52 1.89 7.43
C GLU A 456 -12.75 1.94 6.51
N GLU A 457 -13.94 1.68 7.04
CA GLU A 457 -15.23 1.63 6.31
C GLU A 457 -15.52 2.87 5.46
N GLN A 458 -14.90 4.00 5.75
CA GLN A 458 -15.14 5.27 5.06
C GLN A 458 -13.99 5.69 4.13
N THR A 459 -12.90 4.91 4.07
CA THR A 459 -11.71 5.21 3.28
C THR A 459 -11.01 3.91 2.87
N TYR A 460 -11.39 3.37 1.71
CA TYR A 460 -10.84 2.12 1.19
C TYR A 460 -10.87 2.06 -0.34
N TRP A 461 -10.07 1.18 -0.93
CA TRP A 461 -9.94 1.07 -2.39
C TRP A 461 -10.32 -0.29 -2.94
N VAL A 462 -10.19 -1.37 -2.17
CA VAL A 462 -10.67 -2.71 -2.55
C VAL A 462 -11.98 -2.98 -1.83
N PRO A 463 -13.07 -3.31 -2.54
CA PRO A 463 -14.36 -3.43 -1.93
C PRO A 463 -14.58 -4.79 -1.26
N MET A 464 -15.28 -4.78 -0.12
CA MET A 464 -15.71 -5.96 0.63
C MET A 464 -17.04 -6.52 0.11
N LYS A 465 -17.33 -7.81 0.35
CA LYS A 465 -18.49 -8.56 -0.16
C LYS A 465 -19.85 -7.86 -0.21
N ASP A 466 -20.16 -7.02 0.77
CA ASP A 466 -21.49 -6.38 0.90
C ASP A 466 -21.52 -4.95 0.35
N GLU A 467 -20.44 -4.49 -0.28
CA GLU A 467 -20.31 -3.13 -0.80
C GLU A 467 -20.71 -2.99 -2.27
N THR A 468 -21.11 -1.78 -2.67
CA THR A 468 -21.70 -1.52 -3.99
C THR A 468 -20.82 -1.98 -5.15
N THR A 469 -19.51 -1.73 -5.07
CA THR A 469 -18.51 -1.98 -6.12
C THR A 469 -17.94 -3.39 -6.12
N TYR A 470 -18.29 -4.23 -5.13
CA TYR A 470 -17.81 -5.60 -5.01
C TYR A 470 -18.09 -6.47 -6.25
N PRO A 471 -19.28 -6.45 -6.88
CA PRO A 471 -19.54 -7.27 -8.07
C PRO A 471 -18.52 -6.98 -9.19
N GLY A 472 -18.22 -5.71 -9.45
CA GLY A 472 -17.23 -5.31 -10.45
C GLY A 472 -15.81 -5.74 -10.11
N PHE A 473 -15.46 -5.79 -8.82
CA PHE A 473 -14.14 -6.28 -8.39
C PHE A 473 -14.00 -7.80 -8.60
N ILE A 474 -15.08 -8.57 -8.40
CA ILE A 474 -15.08 -10.01 -8.69
C ILE A 474 -15.01 -10.28 -10.20
N GLU A 475 -15.70 -9.49 -11.03
CA GLU A 475 -15.53 -9.57 -12.49
C GLU A 475 -14.10 -9.22 -12.90
N PHE A 476 -13.53 -8.15 -12.33
CA PHE A 476 -12.12 -7.79 -12.52
C PHE A 476 -11.17 -8.94 -12.15
N TYR A 477 -11.34 -9.56 -10.99
CA TYR A 477 -10.55 -10.70 -10.53
C TYR A 477 -10.62 -11.92 -11.47
N HIS A 478 -11.76 -12.12 -12.14
CA HIS A 478 -11.95 -13.22 -13.08
C HIS A 478 -11.53 -12.89 -14.53
N ASP A 479 -11.23 -11.63 -14.83
CA ASP A 479 -10.87 -11.20 -16.17
C ASP A 479 -9.50 -11.74 -16.60
N GLU A 480 -9.39 -12.09 -17.88
CA GLU A 480 -8.19 -12.71 -18.42
C GLU A 480 -6.98 -11.76 -18.56
N HIS A 481 -7.17 -10.46 -18.38
CA HIS A 481 -6.07 -9.50 -18.43
C HIS A 481 -5.54 -9.14 -17.05
N THR A 482 -6.17 -9.61 -15.97
CA THR A 482 -5.67 -9.39 -14.61
C THR A 482 -4.87 -10.60 -14.14
N MET A 483 -3.85 -10.34 -13.31
CA MET A 483 -3.02 -11.39 -12.72
C MET A 483 -2.96 -11.21 -11.20
N PHE A 484 -3.33 -12.28 -10.49
CA PHE A 484 -3.26 -12.41 -9.04
C PHE A 484 -2.21 -13.45 -8.64
N LEU A 485 -1.91 -13.53 -7.35
CA LEU A 485 -0.78 -14.31 -6.85
C LEU A 485 -0.86 -15.80 -7.21
N ASN A 486 -2.04 -16.41 -7.16
CA ASN A 486 -2.21 -17.85 -7.42
C ASN A 486 -2.56 -18.19 -8.87
N ASP A 487 -2.47 -17.25 -9.80
CA ASP A 487 -2.72 -17.54 -11.20
C ASP A 487 -1.64 -18.45 -11.79
N SER A 488 -2.09 -19.50 -12.47
CA SER A 488 -1.20 -20.52 -13.04
C SER A 488 -0.21 -19.92 -14.04
N LEU A 489 -0.63 -18.88 -14.76
CA LEU A 489 0.19 -18.20 -15.75
C LEU A 489 1.36 -17.49 -15.08
N TYR A 490 1.14 -16.84 -13.93
CA TYR A 490 2.23 -16.25 -13.14
C TYR A 490 3.19 -17.31 -12.60
N HIS A 491 2.68 -18.47 -12.20
CA HIS A 491 3.52 -19.57 -11.70
C HIS A 491 4.46 -20.18 -12.76
N GLU A 492 4.21 -19.93 -14.05
CA GLU A 492 5.09 -20.34 -15.15
C GLU A 492 6.26 -19.37 -15.38
N THR A 493 6.23 -18.19 -14.76
CA THR A 493 7.25 -17.15 -14.94
C THR A 493 8.61 -17.54 -14.38
N SER A 494 9.67 -16.96 -14.94
CA SER A 494 11.04 -17.22 -14.47
C SER A 494 11.25 -16.79 -13.02
N TYR A 495 10.66 -15.65 -12.61
CA TYR A 495 10.77 -15.14 -11.25
C TYR A 495 10.11 -16.06 -10.23
N TYR A 496 8.85 -16.47 -10.46
CA TYR A 496 8.15 -17.34 -9.52
C TYR A 496 8.85 -18.69 -9.34
N ASN A 497 9.32 -19.28 -10.44
CA ASN A 497 10.05 -20.54 -10.39
C ASN A 497 11.40 -20.40 -9.67
N TYR A 498 12.07 -19.26 -9.84
CA TYR A 498 13.33 -18.97 -9.15
C TYR A 498 13.13 -18.90 -7.63
N ILE A 499 12.18 -18.08 -7.16
CA ILE A 499 11.93 -17.89 -5.73
C ILE A 499 11.35 -19.13 -5.06
N LYS A 500 10.46 -19.89 -5.73
CA LYS A 500 9.95 -21.16 -5.19
C LYS A 500 11.04 -22.24 -5.12
N GLY A 501 12.05 -22.15 -5.98
CA GLY A 501 13.26 -22.98 -5.91
C GLY A 501 14.01 -22.85 -4.57
N PHE A 502 13.84 -21.74 -3.84
CA PHE A 502 14.46 -21.56 -2.51
C PHE A 502 13.81 -22.40 -1.42
N GLY A 503 12.52 -22.75 -1.55
CA GLY A 503 11.80 -23.60 -0.60
C GLY A 503 11.92 -25.11 -0.87
N ALA A 504 12.57 -25.52 -1.96
CA ALA A 504 12.60 -26.91 -2.44
C ALA A 504 13.87 -27.69 -2.07
N LYS A 505 14.71 -27.21 -1.14
CA LYS A 505 15.98 -27.85 -0.77
C LYS A 505 15.97 -28.52 0.60
#